data_AF-A0A0S1MK68-F1
#
_entry.id   AF-A0A0S1MK68-F1
#
_cell.length_a   1.000
_cell.length_b   1.000
_cell.length_c   1.000
_cell.angle_alpha   90.00
_cell.angle_beta   90.00
_cell.angle_gamma   90.00
#
_symmetry.space_group_name_H-M   'P 1'
#
loop_
_entity.id
_entity.type
_entity.pdbx_description
1 polymer ?
#
loop_
_entity_poly.entity_id
_entity_poly.type
_entity_poly.pdbx_seq_one_letter_code
_entity_poly.pdbx_strand_id
1 'polypeptide(L)'
;MIELKQFTLLFVVSLMSASFSIVQLLPSHYNCNNVKSSRSPIIREDCRDSLNLFSSSNITLTFKNGYTQSCGTCRVTILKSKTLVPPSTAPKSWAVTALHQGYDHCNGNPVTATIGDGEKIDVLLAYGNGSTCAQ
;
A
#
# COMPACT_ATOMS: atom_id res chain seq x y z
N MET A 1 0.38 -30.64 49.59
CA MET A 1 1.31 -29.61 49.07
C MET A 1 1.50 -29.76 47.56
N ILE A 2 0.51 -29.43 46.72
CA ILE A 2 0.65 -29.42 45.24
C ILE A 2 -0.11 -28.26 44.56
N GLU A 3 -1.06 -27.61 45.23
CA GLU A 3 -1.95 -26.59 44.62
C GLU A 3 -1.33 -25.18 44.42
N LEU A 4 -0.21 -24.84 45.07
CA LEU A 4 0.30 -23.46 45.07
C LEU A 4 1.24 -23.14 43.89
N LYS A 5 1.71 -24.14 43.12
CA LYS A 5 2.65 -23.91 42.01
C LYS A 5 1.97 -23.60 40.67
N GLN A 6 0.71 -24.03 40.50
CA GLN A 6 0.00 -23.94 39.22
C GLN A 6 -0.63 -22.55 39.01
N PHE A 7 -1.04 -21.89 40.10
CA PHE A 7 -1.58 -20.52 40.05
C PHE A 7 -0.52 -19.47 39.71
N THR A 8 0.72 -19.63 40.18
CA THR A 8 1.81 -18.70 39.89
C THR A 8 2.26 -18.78 38.43
N LEU A 9 2.14 -19.95 37.80
CA LEU A 9 2.55 -20.17 36.41
C LEU A 9 1.57 -19.50 35.42
N LEU A 10 0.28 -19.44 35.76
CA LEU A 10 -0.75 -18.79 34.95
C LEU A 10 -0.63 -17.26 34.93
N PHE A 11 -0.12 -16.65 36.00
CA PHE A 11 0.06 -15.20 36.06
C PHE A 11 1.23 -14.69 35.21
N VAL A 12 2.30 -15.48 35.04
CA VAL A 12 3.49 -15.05 34.28
C VAL A 12 3.26 -15.10 32.76
N VAL A 13 2.36 -15.97 32.27
CA VAL A 13 2.06 -16.09 30.83
C VAL A 13 1.15 -14.95 30.33
N SER A 14 0.42 -14.26 31.22
CA SER A 14 -0.55 -13.23 30.84
C SER A 14 0.05 -11.82 30.58
N LEU A 15 1.33 -11.59 30.85
CA LEU A 15 1.97 -10.27 30.77
C LEU A 15 2.77 -10.01 29.48
N MET A 16 2.83 -10.98 28.56
CA MET A 16 3.61 -10.88 27.31
C MET A 16 2.79 -10.60 26.05
N SER A 17 1.53 -10.18 26.18
CA SER A 17 0.80 -9.56 25.07
C SER A 17 0.92 -8.03 25.13
N ALA A 18 2.14 -7.52 25.31
CA ALA A 18 2.45 -6.16 24.93
C ALA A 18 2.42 -6.13 23.40
N SER A 19 1.23 -5.92 22.86
CA SER A 19 0.98 -5.72 21.44
C SER A 19 1.93 -4.64 20.93
N PHE A 20 2.91 -5.03 20.13
CA PHE A 20 3.68 -4.12 19.30
C PHE A 20 2.69 -3.44 18.37
N SER A 21 2.16 -2.29 18.78
CA SER A 21 1.44 -1.40 17.89
C SER A 21 2.47 -0.86 16.90
N ILE A 22 2.74 -1.63 15.83
CA ILE A 22 3.42 -1.08 14.66
C ILE A 22 2.51 0.05 14.20
N VAL A 23 2.93 1.29 14.44
CA VAL A 23 2.18 2.47 13.97
C VAL A 23 2.25 2.42 12.44
N GLN A 24 1.26 1.78 11.83
CA GLN A 24 1.11 1.76 10.39
C GLN A 24 0.61 3.13 9.97
N LEU A 25 1.45 3.85 9.24
CA LEU A 25 1.11 5.16 8.72
C LEU A 25 -0.07 5.02 7.74
N LEU A 26 -1.16 5.74 7.99
CA LEU A 26 -2.31 5.78 7.10
C LEU A 26 -2.15 6.91 6.07
N PRO A 27 -2.73 6.79 4.87
CA PRO A 27 -2.80 7.91 3.94
C PRO A 27 -3.51 9.11 4.58
N SER A 28 -2.91 10.29 4.40
CA SER A 28 -3.44 11.55 4.92
C SER A 28 -4.49 12.20 4.01
N HIS A 29 -4.59 11.75 2.77
CA HIS A 29 -5.54 12.27 1.79
C HIS A 29 -5.87 11.22 0.72
N TYR A 30 -7.10 11.24 0.23
CA TYR A 30 -7.60 10.44 -0.88
C TYR A 30 -8.33 11.35 -1.85
N ASN A 31 -8.06 11.16 -3.15
CA ASN A 31 -8.80 11.79 -4.22
C ASN A 31 -9.31 10.71 -5.17
N CYS A 32 -10.58 10.34 -5.01
CA CYS A 32 -11.26 9.41 -5.92
C CYS A 32 -11.60 10.16 -7.22
N ASN A 33 -10.99 9.76 -8.33
CA ASN A 33 -11.31 10.36 -9.62
C ASN A 33 -12.69 9.88 -10.06
N ASN A 34 -13.56 10.83 -10.39
CA ASN A 34 -14.87 10.51 -10.99
C ASN A 34 -14.66 9.86 -12.35
N VAL A 35 -15.14 8.62 -12.48
CA VAL A 35 -15.09 7.88 -13.74
C VAL A 35 -16.43 7.87 -14.43
N LYS A 36 -16.42 7.86 -15.77
CA LYS A 36 -17.62 7.57 -16.55
C LYS A 36 -18.11 6.17 -16.19
N SER A 37 -19.41 6.06 -15.90
CA SER A 37 -20.09 4.86 -15.39
C SER A 37 -19.98 3.60 -16.27
N SER A 38 -19.39 3.69 -17.47
CA SER A 38 -19.25 2.58 -18.41
C SER A 38 -17.95 1.78 -18.28
N ARG A 39 -16.99 2.20 -17.44
CA ARG A 39 -15.78 1.42 -17.18
C ARG A 39 -15.98 0.47 -16.02
N SER A 40 -15.56 -0.78 -16.22
CA SER A 40 -15.43 -1.75 -15.13
C SER A 40 -14.48 -1.22 -14.05
N PRO A 41 -14.69 -1.55 -12.77
CA PRO A 41 -13.74 -1.24 -11.71
C PRO A 41 -12.36 -1.84 -11.99
N ILE A 42 -11.32 -1.18 -11.48
CA ILE A 42 -9.97 -1.74 -11.42
C ILE A 42 -9.99 -2.96 -10.49
N ILE A 43 -9.23 -4.00 -10.82
CA ILE A 43 -9.09 -5.22 -10.02
C ILE A 43 -7.94 -5.02 -9.02
N ARG A 44 -8.13 -5.41 -7.75
CA ARG A 44 -7.13 -5.22 -6.69
C ARG A 44 -5.84 -5.97 -6.99
N GLU A 45 -5.97 -7.21 -7.44
CA GLU A 45 -4.86 -8.10 -7.74
C GLU A 45 -3.96 -7.49 -8.82
N ASP A 46 -4.55 -6.93 -9.86
CA ASP A 46 -3.83 -6.20 -10.92
C ASP A 46 -3.03 -5.02 -10.37
N CYS A 47 -3.54 -4.29 -9.37
CA CYS A 47 -2.79 -3.21 -8.73
C CYS A 47 -1.64 -3.75 -7.89
N ARG A 48 -1.87 -4.80 -7.11
CA ARG A 48 -0.81 -5.46 -6.33
C ARG A 48 0.32 -5.93 -7.24
N ASP A 49 -0.04 -6.57 -8.35
CA ASP A 49 0.91 -7.12 -9.30
C ASP A 49 1.63 -5.99 -10.05
N SER A 50 0.91 -4.91 -10.42
CA SER A 50 1.53 -3.66 -10.92
C SER A 50 2.57 -3.10 -9.95
N LEU A 51 2.28 -3.07 -8.64
CA LEU A 51 3.21 -2.57 -7.63
C LEU A 51 4.45 -3.47 -7.49
N ASN A 52 4.30 -4.78 -7.70
CA ASN A 52 5.41 -5.73 -7.63
C ASN A 52 6.37 -5.64 -8.83
N LEU A 53 5.98 -5.01 -9.93
CA LEU A 53 6.85 -4.77 -11.08
C LEU A 53 7.90 -3.68 -10.82
N PHE A 54 7.74 -2.86 -9.79
CA PHE A 54 8.79 -1.91 -9.39
C PHE A 54 10.00 -2.65 -8.82
N SER A 55 11.21 -2.21 -9.21
CA SER A 55 12.43 -2.69 -8.58
C SER A 55 12.38 -2.40 -7.07
N SER A 56 12.47 -3.43 -6.24
CA SER A 56 12.28 -3.28 -4.80
C SER A 56 13.28 -4.11 -3.99
N SER A 57 13.66 -3.59 -2.83
CA SER A 57 14.19 -4.37 -1.72
C SER A 57 13.05 -4.70 -0.74
N ASN A 58 13.36 -5.36 0.37
CA ASN A 58 12.37 -5.70 1.39
C ASN A 58 11.62 -4.48 1.95
N ILE A 59 12.28 -3.30 1.98
CA ILE A 59 11.74 -2.10 2.64
C ILE A 59 11.56 -0.90 1.69
N THR A 60 12.21 -0.90 0.53
CA THR A 60 12.28 0.29 -0.34
C THR A 60 11.98 -0.06 -1.80
N LEU A 61 11.13 0.74 -2.44
CA LEU A 61 10.94 0.78 -3.88
C LEU A 61 11.97 1.73 -4.50
N THR A 62 12.60 1.32 -5.60
CA THR A 62 13.56 2.11 -6.36
C THR A 62 13.05 2.32 -7.78
N PHE A 63 13.07 3.56 -8.26
CA PHE A 63 12.41 3.95 -9.52
C PHE A 63 13.37 4.09 -10.71
N LYS A 64 14.40 3.23 -10.79
CA LYS A 64 15.41 3.28 -11.87
C LYS A 64 14.83 3.08 -13.28
N ASN A 65 13.75 2.32 -13.40
CA ASN A 65 13.13 1.95 -14.68
C ASN A 65 11.78 2.65 -14.90
N GLY A 66 11.61 3.82 -14.29
CA GLY A 66 10.36 4.57 -14.32
C GLY A 66 9.56 4.47 -13.02
N TYR A 67 8.58 5.36 -12.92
CA TYR A 67 7.75 5.59 -11.74
C TYR A 67 6.29 5.18 -11.95
N THR A 68 6.03 4.51 -13.08
CA THR A 68 4.73 3.96 -13.43
C THR A 68 4.91 2.50 -13.85
N GLN A 69 4.05 1.64 -13.33
CA GLN A 69 3.96 0.23 -13.72
C GLN A 69 2.49 -0.11 -13.98
N SER A 70 2.23 -1.04 -14.89
CA SER A 70 0.87 -1.43 -15.25
C SER A 70 0.75 -2.92 -15.48
N CYS A 71 -0.36 -3.47 -15.03
CA CYS A 71 -0.68 -4.88 -15.04
C CYS A 71 -2.21 -4.99 -15.12
N GLY A 72 -2.73 -5.74 -16.10
CA GLY A 72 -4.16 -5.91 -16.32
C GLY A 72 -4.92 -4.58 -16.37
N THR A 73 -5.94 -4.47 -15.53
CA THR A 73 -6.82 -3.31 -15.38
C THR A 73 -6.21 -2.18 -14.57
N CYS A 74 -5.05 -2.37 -13.93
CA CYS A 74 -4.44 -1.38 -13.04
C CYS A 74 -3.14 -0.79 -13.61
N ARG A 75 -2.94 0.49 -13.30
CA ARG A 75 -1.69 1.21 -13.49
C ARG A 75 -1.38 1.97 -12.20
N VAL A 76 -0.21 1.71 -11.65
CA VAL A 76 0.28 2.35 -10.43
C VAL A 76 1.36 3.35 -10.81
N THR A 77 1.18 4.61 -10.37
CA THR A 77 2.18 5.67 -10.52
C THR A 77 2.54 6.22 -9.14
N ILE A 78 3.82 6.40 -8.85
CA ILE A 78 4.29 6.93 -7.55
C ILE A 78 5.06 8.22 -7.78
N LEU A 79 4.64 9.30 -7.11
CA LEU A 79 5.22 10.64 -7.22
C LEU A 79 5.59 11.20 -5.85
N LYS A 80 6.50 12.17 -5.79
CA LYS A 80 6.69 12.98 -4.59
C LYS A 80 5.48 13.90 -4.43
N SER A 81 4.85 13.89 -3.26
CA SER A 81 3.63 14.66 -3.03
C SER A 81 3.86 16.15 -3.25
N LYS A 82 2.83 16.84 -3.78
CA LYS A 82 2.86 18.27 -4.17
C LYS A 82 3.82 18.60 -5.31
N THR A 83 4.46 17.61 -5.90
CA THR A 83 5.30 17.77 -7.08
C THR A 83 4.89 16.75 -8.14
N LEU A 84 5.12 17.05 -9.41
CA LEU A 84 4.94 16.06 -10.48
C LEU A 84 6.23 15.27 -10.75
N VAL A 85 7.14 15.24 -9.78
CA VAL A 85 8.47 14.64 -9.91
C VAL A 85 8.48 13.27 -9.24
N PRO A 86 8.96 12.22 -9.93
CA PRO A 86 9.10 10.91 -9.30
C PRO A 86 10.17 10.93 -8.20
N PRO A 87 9.95 10.23 -7.07
CA PRO A 87 11.00 10.06 -6.08
C PRO A 87 12.09 9.13 -6.61
N SER A 88 13.32 9.26 -6.09
CA SER A 88 14.38 8.27 -6.36
C SER A 88 14.09 6.93 -5.67
N THR A 89 13.48 6.99 -4.49
CA THR A 89 13.08 5.85 -3.67
C THR A 89 11.83 6.15 -2.86
N ALA A 90 11.08 5.12 -2.46
CA ALA A 90 9.93 5.25 -1.57
C ALA A 90 9.80 4.04 -0.63
N PRO A 91 9.31 4.19 0.61
CA PRO A 91 9.05 3.05 1.47
C PRO A 91 8.00 2.12 0.86
N LYS A 92 8.34 0.82 0.73
CA LYS A 92 7.45 -0.19 0.14
C LYS A 92 6.15 -0.33 0.94
N SER A 93 6.26 -0.29 2.27
CA SER A 93 5.11 -0.35 3.18
C SER A 93 4.12 0.79 2.96
N TRP A 94 4.60 2.00 2.67
CA TRP A 94 3.73 3.15 2.37
C TRP A 94 3.00 2.93 1.05
N ALA A 95 3.71 2.51 0.01
CA ALA A 95 3.09 2.25 -1.29
C ALA A 95 2.01 1.15 -1.22
N VAL A 96 2.29 0.05 -0.52
CA VAL A 96 1.32 -1.04 -0.28
C VAL A 96 0.11 -0.54 0.51
N THR A 97 0.34 0.24 1.56
CA THR A 97 -0.75 0.76 2.41
C THR A 97 -1.62 1.74 1.63
N ALA A 98 -1.03 2.69 0.91
CA ALA A 98 -1.76 3.64 0.08
C ALA A 98 -2.53 2.96 -1.06
N LEU A 99 -1.97 1.91 -1.66
CA LEU A 99 -2.67 1.11 -2.66
C LEU A 99 -3.91 0.44 -2.08
N HIS A 100 -3.77 -0.32 -0.99
CA HIS A 100 -4.90 -1.03 -0.39
C HIS A 100 -5.97 -0.05 0.09
N GLN A 101 -5.57 0.92 0.90
CA GLN A 101 -6.48 1.90 1.47
C GLN A 101 -7.15 2.75 0.40
N GLY A 102 -6.40 3.16 -0.65
CA GLY A 102 -6.97 3.93 -1.75
C GLY A 102 -7.98 3.12 -2.55
N TYR A 103 -7.65 1.87 -2.88
CA TYR A 103 -8.57 0.96 -3.59
C TYR A 103 -9.86 0.76 -2.80
N ASP A 104 -9.74 0.47 -1.50
CA ASP A 104 -10.86 0.26 -0.58
C ASP A 104 -11.72 1.52 -0.48
N HIS A 105 -11.09 2.68 -0.31
CA HIS A 105 -11.78 3.96 -0.16
C HIS A 105 -12.55 4.37 -1.40
N CYS A 106 -11.99 4.12 -2.60
CA CYS A 106 -12.61 4.52 -3.87
C CYS A 106 -13.32 3.37 -4.59
N ASN A 107 -13.48 2.23 -3.93
CA ASN A 107 -14.19 1.04 -4.43
C ASN A 107 -13.76 0.61 -5.84
N GLY A 108 -12.44 0.50 -6.05
CA GLY A 108 -11.86 0.09 -7.34
C GLY A 108 -11.88 1.17 -8.44
N ASN A 109 -12.31 2.40 -8.14
CA ASN A 109 -12.12 3.53 -9.06
C ASN A 109 -10.69 4.07 -8.98
N PRO A 110 -10.19 4.75 -10.03
CA PRO A 110 -8.92 5.45 -9.98
C PRO A 110 -8.85 6.41 -8.80
N VAL A 111 -7.73 6.40 -8.10
CA VAL A 111 -7.53 7.12 -6.85
C VAL A 111 -6.12 7.65 -6.75
N THR A 112 -5.96 8.82 -6.15
CA THR A 112 -4.68 9.28 -5.64
C THR A 112 -4.70 9.22 -4.12
N ALA A 113 -3.79 8.46 -3.52
CA ALA A 113 -3.63 8.35 -2.07
C ALA A 113 -2.29 8.94 -1.64
N THR A 114 -2.31 9.93 -0.75
CA THR A 114 -1.10 10.62 -0.25
C THR A 114 -0.69 10.07 1.10
N ILE A 115 0.54 9.56 1.22
CA ILE A 115 1.06 8.92 2.44
C ILE A 115 2.51 9.36 2.72
N GLY A 116 2.89 9.40 3.98
CA GLY A 116 4.27 9.69 4.43
C GLY A 116 4.31 10.64 5.62
N ASP A 117 5.45 10.64 6.30
CA ASP A 117 5.76 11.55 7.41
C ASP A 117 6.97 12.40 7.02
N GLY A 118 6.82 13.73 7.04
CA GLY A 118 7.76 14.66 6.42
C GLY A 118 7.75 14.61 4.88
N GLU A 119 8.48 13.66 4.28
CA GLU A 119 8.58 13.45 2.83
C GLU A 119 7.43 12.55 2.33
N LYS A 120 6.34 13.16 1.84
CA LYS A 120 5.15 12.44 1.39
C LYS A 120 5.28 11.96 -0.07
N ILE A 121 4.64 10.84 -0.37
CA ILE A 121 4.43 10.33 -1.71
C ILE A 121 2.94 10.31 -2.05
N ASP A 122 2.63 10.49 -3.33
CA ASP A 122 1.32 10.25 -3.89
C ASP A 122 1.36 8.93 -4.68
N VAL A 123 0.45 8.01 -4.33
CA VAL A 123 0.26 6.73 -5.03
C VAL A 123 -1.02 6.83 -5.84
N LEU A 124 -0.88 6.83 -7.15
CA LEU A 124 -1.97 6.97 -8.10
C LEU A 124 -2.31 5.60 -8.67
N LEU A 125 -3.55 5.16 -8.46
CA LEU A 125 -4.15 4.04 -9.16
C LEU A 125 -4.97 4.59 -10.32
N ALA A 126 -4.68 4.11 -11.52
CA ALA A 126 -5.39 4.46 -12.75
C ALA A 126 -5.72 3.20 -13.53
N TYR A 127 -6.54 3.34 -14.56
CA TYR A 127 -6.78 2.24 -15.49
C TYR A 127 -5.50 1.86 -16.22
N GLY A 128 -5.19 0.57 -16.14
CA GLY A 128 -4.19 -0.10 -16.96
C GLY A 128 -4.71 -0.35 -18.38
N ASN A 129 -3.81 -0.89 -19.20
CA ASN A 129 -4.07 -1.10 -20.62
C ASN A 129 -4.51 -2.55 -20.96
N GLY A 130 -4.75 -3.39 -19.96
CA GLY A 130 -5.14 -4.80 -20.16
C GLY A 130 -3.97 -5.74 -20.49
N SER A 131 -2.72 -5.33 -20.26
CA SER A 131 -1.55 -6.17 -20.47
C SER A 131 -1.51 -7.32 -19.47
N THR A 132 -1.08 -8.50 -19.90
CA THR A 132 -0.92 -9.64 -19.00
C THR A 132 0.17 -9.39 -17.95
N CYS A 133 -0.12 -9.79 -16.71
CA CYS A 133 0.82 -9.78 -15.62
C CYS A 133 1.78 -10.95 -15.75
N ALA A 134 3.07 -10.68 -15.99
CA ALA A 134 4.09 -11.72 -15.90
C ALA A 134 4.27 -12.09 -14.42
N GLN A 135 3.99 -13.34 -14.07
CA GLN A 135 4.22 -13.93 -12.74
C GLN A 135 5.66 -14.37 -12.59
#